data_AF-R7QS40-F1
#
_entry.id   AF-R7QS40-F1
#
_cell.length_a   1.000
_cell.length_b   1.000
_cell.length_c   1.000
_cell.angle_alpha   90.00
_cell.angle_beta   90.00
_cell.angle_gamma   90.00
#
_symmetry.space_group_name_H-M   'P 1'
#
loop_
_entity.id
_entity.type
_entity.pdbx_description
1 polymer ?
#
loop_
_entity_poly.entity_id
_entity_poly.type
_entity_poly.pdbx_seq_one_letter_code
_entity_poly.pdbx_strand_id
1 'polypeptide(L)'
;MLKLLNKDANIELIQNHIDEFAKEGLMYVATTAVEDKLQNKVPETIKFLREAGIKLWVLTGDKRETAENIGYSANLLDRNMEVVHIAGSSSAEVQRQLNDTLDRHVLDAQTPQRRKSFSARAELPRRLSMRQKKKVEEEEVVVIIDGASLHHAIEDHSDVFMALSDHTKVVICCHVTPLQKALVVRLVREKRKAMTLAIGDGGNDVSMIQDALP
;
A
#
# COMPACT_ATOMS: atom_id res chain seq x y z
N MET A 1 -10.96 17.49 11.61
CA MET A 1 -10.94 17.64 10.14
C MET A 1 -11.63 16.42 9.56
N LEU A 2 -12.80 16.61 8.95
CA LEU A 2 -13.58 15.51 8.37
C LEU A 2 -12.94 15.09 7.05
N LYS A 3 -12.54 13.82 6.94
CA LYS A 3 -11.83 13.28 5.78
C LYS A 3 -12.85 12.71 4.80
N LEU A 4 -13.05 13.38 3.66
CA LEU A 4 -14.07 13.00 2.69
C LEU A 4 -13.54 11.93 1.71
N LEU A 5 -13.38 10.69 2.17
CA LEU A 5 -12.81 9.59 1.38
C LEU A 5 -13.88 8.75 0.63
N ASN A 6 -15.11 8.69 1.15
CA ASN A 6 -16.19 7.88 0.59
C ASN A 6 -17.57 8.56 0.72
N LYS A 7 -18.22 8.93 -0.40
CA LYS A 7 -19.40 9.81 -0.41
C LYS A 7 -20.51 9.39 0.57
N ASP A 8 -20.83 8.11 0.67
CA ASP A 8 -21.94 7.65 1.52
C ASP A 8 -21.54 7.48 2.99
N ALA A 9 -20.38 6.86 3.27
CA ALA A 9 -19.87 6.73 4.64
C ALA A 9 -19.51 8.09 5.26
N ASN A 10 -19.13 9.07 4.43
CA ASN A 10 -18.87 10.43 4.88
C ASN A 10 -20.16 11.11 5.36
N ILE A 11 -21.33 10.84 4.77
CA ILE A 11 -22.58 11.50 5.18
C ILE A 11 -22.95 11.09 6.60
N GLU A 12 -22.88 9.80 6.92
CA GLU A 12 -23.18 9.29 8.27
C GLU A 12 -22.19 9.82 9.30
N LEU A 13 -20.90 9.88 8.95
CA LEU A 13 -19.85 10.39 9.82
C LEU A 13 -19.97 11.91 10.06
N ILE A 14 -20.35 12.68 9.03
CA ILE A 14 -20.70 14.10 9.15
C ILE A 14 -21.89 14.26 10.09
N GLN A 15 -22.94 13.45 9.91
CA GLN A 15 -24.14 13.52 10.74
C GLN A 15 -23.83 13.27 12.21
N ASN A 16 -23.05 12.22 12.50
CA ASN A 16 -22.63 11.90 13.87
C ASN A 16 -21.83 13.04 14.52
N HIS A 17 -20.90 13.65 13.78
CA HIS A 17 -20.18 14.82 14.29
C HIS A 17 -21.12 16.00 14.52
N ILE A 18 -22.02 16.32 13.58
CA ILE A 18 -22.99 17.41 13.76
C ILE A 18 -23.79 17.21 15.05
N ASP A 19 -24.27 15.99 15.28
CA ASP A 19 -25.06 15.65 16.47
C ASP A 19 -24.23 15.72 17.76
N GLU A 20 -22.94 15.36 17.72
CA GLU A 20 -22.01 15.46 18.86
C GLU A 20 -21.73 16.92 19.24
N PHE A 21 -21.38 17.76 18.27
CA PHE A 21 -21.14 19.19 18.52
C PHE A 21 -22.42 19.90 18.98
N ALA A 22 -23.59 19.50 18.46
CA ALA A 22 -24.87 20.04 18.92
C ALA A 22 -25.14 19.74 20.40
N LYS A 23 -24.72 18.57 20.93
CA LYS A 23 -24.84 18.24 22.37
C LYS A 23 -23.99 19.13 23.26
N GLU A 24 -22.88 19.66 22.74
CA GLU A 24 -22.03 20.63 23.42
C GLU A 24 -22.52 22.09 23.27
N GLY A 25 -23.67 22.30 22.61
CA GLY A 25 -24.21 23.64 22.34
C GLY A 25 -23.47 24.39 21.22
N LEU A 26 -22.67 23.68 20.43
CA LEU A 26 -21.92 24.24 19.30
C LEU A 26 -22.71 24.09 18.00
N MET A 27 -22.62 25.10 17.13
CA MET A 27 -23.28 25.12 15.82
C MET A 27 -22.25 24.90 14.71
N TYR A 28 -22.54 23.97 13.79
CA TYR A 28 -21.79 23.83 12.55
C TYR A 28 -22.09 25.01 11.60
N VAL A 29 -21.07 25.80 11.27
CA VAL A 29 -21.22 27.00 10.42
C VAL A 29 -20.86 26.73 8.96
N ALA A 30 -19.79 25.97 8.71
CA ALA A 30 -19.32 25.69 7.35
C ALA A 30 -18.45 24.42 7.31
N THR A 31 -18.25 23.88 6.11
CA THR A 31 -17.24 22.85 5.81
C THR A 31 -16.29 23.38 4.75
N THR A 32 -14.99 23.12 4.90
CA THR A 32 -13.97 23.44 3.90
C THR A 32 -13.29 22.15 3.44
N ALA A 33 -12.89 22.12 2.16
CA ALA A 33 -12.09 21.06 1.59
C ALA A 33 -10.95 21.70 0.78
N VAL A 34 -9.74 21.17 0.95
CA VAL A 34 -8.56 21.59 0.20
C VAL A 34 -8.10 20.39 -0.62
N GLU A 35 -7.92 20.60 -1.92
CA GLU A 35 -7.39 19.60 -2.83
C GLU A 35 -5.91 19.88 -3.08
N ASP A 36 -5.06 18.89 -2.79
CA ASP A 36 -3.66 18.93 -3.18
C ASP A 36 -3.54 18.65 -4.67
N LYS A 37 -3.31 19.72 -5.45
CA LYS A 37 -3.20 19.62 -6.90
C LYS A 37 -1.92 18.90 -7.31
N LEU A 38 -2.09 17.86 -8.10
CA LEU A 38 -0.99 17.18 -8.77
C LEU A 38 -0.44 18.04 -9.92
N GLN A 39 0.82 17.79 -10.29
CA GLN A 39 1.37 18.33 -11.51
C GLN A 39 0.63 17.76 -12.74
N ASN A 40 0.69 18.51 -13.85
CA ASN A 40 0.08 18.09 -15.10
C ASN A 40 0.60 16.71 -15.53
N LYS A 41 -0.31 15.83 -15.95
CA LYS A 41 -0.03 14.50 -16.50
C LYS A 41 0.55 13.46 -15.51
N VAL A 42 0.50 13.71 -14.20
CA VAL A 42 0.96 12.74 -13.20
C VAL A 42 0.21 11.39 -13.32
N PRO A 43 -1.14 11.35 -13.35
CA PRO A 43 -1.86 10.08 -13.49
C PRO A 43 -1.52 9.31 -14.78
N GLU A 44 -1.40 10.01 -15.91
CA GLU A 44 -1.06 9.43 -17.20
C GLU A 44 0.36 8.88 -17.23
N THR A 45 1.29 9.58 -16.59
CA THR A 45 2.68 9.13 -16.45
C THR A 45 2.77 7.88 -15.58
N ILE A 46 2.08 7.85 -14.44
CA ILE A 46 1.99 6.67 -13.57
C ILE A 46 1.43 5.48 -14.33
N LYS A 47 0.35 5.68 -15.09
CA LYS A 47 -0.24 4.63 -15.93
C LYS A 47 0.76 4.09 -16.95
N PHE A 48 1.45 4.98 -17.68
CA PHE A 48 2.48 4.59 -18.65
C PHE A 48 3.60 3.76 -18.01
N LEU A 49 4.12 4.20 -16.86
CA LEU A 49 5.16 3.48 -16.13
C LEU A 49 4.69 2.08 -15.68
N ARG A 50 3.46 1.98 -15.16
CA ARG A 50 2.88 0.68 -14.75
C ARG A 50 2.68 -0.26 -15.94
N GLU A 51 2.20 0.25 -17.08
CA GLU A 51 2.04 -0.53 -18.32
C GLU A 51 3.40 -0.99 -18.89
N ALA A 52 4.46 -0.22 -18.68
CA ALA A 52 5.83 -0.61 -19.00
C ALA A 52 6.44 -1.64 -18.02
N GLY A 53 5.68 -2.09 -17.01
CA GLY A 53 6.14 -3.05 -16.00
C GLY A 53 7.05 -2.44 -14.93
N ILE A 54 7.10 -1.11 -14.82
CA ILE A 54 7.90 -0.41 -13.81
C ILE A 54 7.13 -0.40 -12.49
N LYS A 55 7.75 -0.95 -11.45
CA LYS A 55 7.21 -0.96 -10.09
C LYS A 55 7.41 0.41 -9.45
N LEU A 56 6.33 0.97 -8.90
CA LEU A 56 6.34 2.30 -8.29
C LEU A 56 6.37 2.23 -6.76
N TRP A 57 7.23 3.04 -6.17
CA TRP A 57 7.33 3.27 -4.73
C TRP A 57 7.22 4.77 -4.48
N VAL A 58 6.47 5.16 -3.45
CA VAL A 58 6.34 6.57 -3.03
C VAL A 58 6.98 6.73 -1.66
N LEU A 59 7.97 7.62 -1.54
CA LEU A 59 8.69 7.89 -0.30
C LEU A 59 8.46 9.34 0.10
N THR A 60 7.60 9.59 1.10
CA THR A 60 7.21 10.94 1.52
C THR A 60 7.42 11.20 3.01
N GLY A 61 7.77 12.44 3.36
CA GLY A 61 7.78 12.92 4.74
C GLY A 61 6.38 13.23 5.28
N ASP A 62 5.36 13.23 4.42
CA ASP A 62 3.98 13.53 4.81
C ASP A 62 3.37 12.43 5.69
N LYS A 63 2.26 12.80 6.34
CA LYS A 63 1.42 11.86 7.09
C LYS A 63 0.78 10.85 6.14
N ARG A 64 0.50 9.67 6.69
CA ARG A 64 -0.11 8.55 5.99
C ARG A 64 -1.35 8.95 5.18
N GLU A 65 -2.23 9.74 5.77
CA GLU A 65 -3.52 10.05 5.15
C GLU A 65 -3.37 11.01 3.97
N THR A 66 -2.40 11.93 4.04
CA THR A 66 -2.05 12.77 2.89
C THR A 66 -1.45 11.92 1.77
N ALA A 67 -0.51 11.03 2.09
CA ALA A 67 0.12 10.15 1.11
C ALA A 67 -0.91 9.23 0.42
N GLU A 68 -1.85 8.69 1.19
CA GLU A 68 -2.92 7.85 0.68
C GLU A 68 -3.91 8.63 -0.19
N ASN A 69 -4.31 9.85 0.23
CA ASN A 69 -5.13 10.74 -0.59
C ASN A 69 -4.47 11.05 -1.94
N ILE A 70 -3.18 11.42 -1.92
CA ILE A 70 -2.39 11.65 -3.13
C ILE A 70 -2.32 10.38 -3.98
N GLY A 71 -2.17 9.21 -3.36
CA GLY A 71 -2.19 7.92 -4.03
C GLY A 71 -3.49 7.71 -4.84
N TYR A 72 -4.65 8.00 -4.27
CA TYR A 72 -5.92 7.94 -4.99
C TYR A 72 -6.04 9.02 -6.07
N SER A 73 -5.70 10.28 -5.77
CA SER A 73 -5.76 11.38 -6.76
C SER A 73 -4.85 11.13 -7.97
N ALA A 74 -3.72 10.44 -7.75
CA ALA A 74 -2.74 10.15 -8.79
C ALA A 74 -3.03 8.85 -9.57
N ASN A 75 -4.14 8.16 -9.29
CA ASN A 75 -4.45 6.82 -9.82
C ASN A 75 -3.33 5.79 -9.56
N LEU A 76 -2.55 6.02 -8.50
CA LEU A 76 -1.61 5.05 -7.97
C LEU A 76 -2.35 3.97 -7.19
N LEU A 77 -3.40 4.39 -6.46
CA LEU A 77 -4.33 3.54 -5.71
C LEU A 77 -5.69 3.50 -6.40
N ASP A 78 -6.32 2.33 -6.39
CA ASP A 78 -7.70 2.11 -6.83
C ASP A 78 -8.55 1.66 -5.62
N ARG A 79 -9.85 1.94 -5.64
CA ARG A 79 -10.79 1.51 -4.59
C ARG A 79 -10.97 -0.01 -4.51
N ASN A 80 -10.59 -0.73 -5.57
CA ASN A 80 -10.61 -2.19 -5.62
C ASN A 80 -9.32 -2.83 -5.08
N MET A 81 -8.32 -2.02 -4.69
CA MET A 81 -7.08 -2.52 -4.07
C MET A 81 -7.27 -2.73 -2.58
N GLU A 82 -6.63 -3.76 -2.03
CA GLU A 82 -6.48 -3.90 -0.59
C GLU A 82 -5.31 -3.05 -0.10
N VAL A 83 -5.61 -2.06 0.74
CA VAL A 83 -4.58 -1.23 1.38
C VAL A 83 -4.23 -1.83 2.74
N VAL A 84 -3.01 -2.36 2.85
CA VAL A 84 -2.47 -2.90 4.09
C VAL A 84 -1.56 -1.88 4.74
N HIS A 85 -1.84 -1.55 5.99
CA HIS A 85 -1.04 -0.64 6.79
C HIS A 85 -0.09 -1.42 7.70
N ILE A 86 1.21 -1.11 7.61
CA ILE A 86 2.23 -1.63 8.52
C ILE A 86 2.62 -0.50 9.47
N ALA A 87 2.17 -0.61 10.72
CA ALA A 87 2.43 0.36 11.77
C ALA A 87 2.70 -0.38 13.09
N GLY A 88 3.94 -0.33 13.58
CA GLY A 88 4.38 -1.01 14.79
C GLY A 88 5.41 -0.21 15.56
N SER A 89 5.38 -0.35 16.88
CA SER A 89 6.30 0.33 17.81
C SER A 89 7.52 -0.53 18.16
N SER A 90 7.52 -1.80 17.75
CA SER A 90 8.60 -2.75 18.00
C SER A 90 8.90 -3.61 16.78
N SER A 91 10.13 -4.10 16.71
CA SER A 91 10.58 -5.02 15.66
C SER A 91 9.68 -6.26 15.52
N ALA A 92 9.23 -6.83 16.65
CA ALA A 92 8.36 -8.01 16.65
C ALA A 92 6.95 -7.71 16.10
N GLU A 93 6.38 -6.54 16.40
CA GLU A 93 5.09 -6.12 15.84
C GLU A 93 5.16 -5.93 14.32
N VAL A 94 6.23 -5.32 13.84
CA VAL A 94 6.46 -5.10 12.40
C VAL A 94 6.66 -6.43 11.69
N GLN A 95 7.50 -7.32 12.24
CA GLN A 95 7.72 -8.66 11.69
C GLN A 95 6.43 -9.44 11.53
N ARG A 96 5.59 -9.44 12.59
CA ARG A 96 4.31 -10.13 12.56
C ARG A 96 3.41 -9.57 11.46
N GLN A 97 3.27 -8.25 11.36
CA GLN A 97 2.42 -7.63 10.32
C GLN A 97 2.93 -7.95 8.90
N LEU A 98 4.25 -7.92 8.69
CA LEU A 98 4.84 -8.29 7.40
C LEU A 98 4.56 -9.75 7.03
N ASN A 99 4.79 -10.69 7.97
CA ASN A 99 4.52 -12.11 7.75
C ASN A 99 3.03 -12.40 7.56
N ASP A 100 2.16 -11.86 8.41
CA ASP A 100 0.71 -12.06 8.31
C ASP A 100 0.16 -11.57 6.96
N THR A 101 0.76 -10.49 6.42
CA THR A 101 0.39 -9.96 5.10
C THR A 101 0.94 -10.85 3.98
N LEU A 102 2.21 -11.25 4.08
CA LEU A 102 2.83 -12.15 3.10
C LEU A 102 2.08 -13.47 3.02
N ASP A 103 1.75 -14.08 4.14
CA ASP A 103 1.06 -15.36 4.21
C ASP A 103 -0.33 -15.28 3.56
N ARG A 104 -1.09 -14.22 3.86
CA ARG A 104 -2.44 -13.98 3.33
C ARG A 104 -2.47 -13.80 1.81
N HIS A 105 -1.47 -13.13 1.24
CA HIS A 105 -1.49 -12.72 -0.16
C HIS A 105 -0.59 -13.53 -1.08
N VAL A 106 0.41 -14.21 -0.53
CA VAL A 106 1.43 -14.94 -1.32
C VAL A 106 1.31 -16.45 -1.12
N LEU A 107 1.06 -16.92 0.10
CA LEU A 107 1.06 -18.35 0.42
C LEU A 107 -0.33 -19.01 0.29
N ASP A 108 -1.42 -18.26 0.55
CA ASP A 108 -2.78 -18.78 0.35
C ASP A 108 -3.18 -18.88 -1.14
N ALA A 109 -2.54 -18.10 -2.03
CA ALA A 109 -2.74 -18.20 -3.48
C ALA A 109 -2.26 -19.54 -4.08
N GLN A 110 -1.41 -20.29 -3.37
CA GLN A 110 -0.84 -21.56 -3.84
C GLN A 110 -1.44 -22.82 -3.19
N THR A 111 -2.43 -22.71 -2.28
CA THR A 111 -2.94 -23.88 -1.54
C THR A 111 -4.46 -24.07 -1.64
N PRO A 112 -4.99 -24.78 -2.67
CA PRO A 112 -6.43 -25.05 -2.80
C PRO A 112 -7.01 -26.07 -1.80
N GLN A 113 -6.28 -26.47 -0.74
CA GLN A 113 -6.61 -27.68 0.03
C GLN A 113 -6.48 -27.52 1.55
N ARG A 114 -7.09 -26.50 2.16
CA ARG A 114 -7.43 -26.54 3.59
C ARG A 114 -8.83 -25.98 3.88
N ARG A 115 -9.86 -26.55 3.23
CA ARG A 115 -11.21 -26.60 3.81
C ARG A 115 -11.46 -27.99 4.39
N LYS A 116 -12.01 -27.99 5.60
CA LYS A 116 -11.93 -29.04 6.62
C LYS A 116 -12.55 -30.40 6.21
N SER A 117 -11.97 -31.45 6.78
CA SER A 117 -12.42 -32.85 6.93
C SER A 117 -13.94 -33.11 6.88
N PHE A 118 -14.37 -34.17 6.18
CA PHE A 118 -14.95 -35.40 6.76
C PHE A 118 -15.36 -36.44 5.68
N SER A 119 -15.05 -37.72 5.99
CA SER A 119 -15.55 -39.00 5.45
C SER A 119 -15.41 -39.39 3.95
N ALA A 120 -14.52 -40.37 3.75
CA ALA A 120 -14.74 -41.69 3.13
C ALA A 120 -15.11 -41.84 1.64
N ARG A 121 -14.13 -42.43 0.92
CA ARG A 121 -14.20 -43.42 -0.18
C ARG A 121 -14.92 -43.08 -1.51
N ALA A 122 -14.08 -43.08 -2.55
CA ALA A 122 -14.21 -43.81 -3.82
C ALA A 122 -14.52 -43.03 -5.13
N GLU A 123 -13.66 -43.32 -6.12
CA GLU A 123 -13.81 -43.27 -7.59
C GLU A 123 -13.45 -42.01 -8.42
N LEU A 124 -12.60 -42.23 -9.42
CA LEU A 124 -12.35 -41.44 -10.65
C LEU A 124 -12.64 -42.37 -11.85
N PRO A 125 -12.71 -41.88 -13.11
CA PRO A 125 -13.03 -40.52 -13.58
C PRO A 125 -13.92 -40.51 -14.83
N ARG A 126 -14.91 -39.61 -15.00
CA ARG A 126 -15.35 -39.22 -16.36
C ARG A 126 -15.90 -37.80 -16.48
N ARG A 127 -15.53 -37.21 -17.61
CA ARG A 127 -16.03 -36.01 -18.31
C ARG A 127 -15.37 -34.68 -17.94
N LEU A 128 -14.39 -34.35 -18.79
CA LEU A 128 -13.98 -33.00 -19.15
C LEU A 128 -15.20 -32.15 -19.46
N SER A 129 -15.72 -31.42 -18.47
CA SER A 129 -16.40 -30.16 -18.74
C SER A 129 -15.31 -29.09 -18.71
N MET A 130 -15.18 -28.35 -19.81
CA MET A 130 -14.44 -27.09 -19.83
C MET A 130 -15.16 -26.13 -18.87
N ARG A 131 -14.85 -26.25 -17.58
CA ARG A 131 -15.12 -25.22 -16.59
C ARG A 131 -14.26 -24.05 -17.00
N GLN A 132 -14.88 -23.01 -17.55
CA GLN A 132 -14.31 -21.67 -17.59
C GLN A 132 -13.77 -21.40 -16.19
N LYS A 133 -12.44 -21.39 -16.03
CA LYS A 133 -11.82 -20.84 -14.83
C LYS A 133 -12.28 -19.39 -14.80
N LYS A 134 -13.29 -19.10 -13.98
CA LYS A 134 -13.62 -17.73 -13.60
C LYS A 134 -12.29 -17.14 -13.13
N LYS A 135 -11.74 -16.20 -13.90
CA LYS A 135 -10.51 -15.49 -13.55
C LYS A 135 -10.83 -14.86 -12.21
N VAL A 136 -10.31 -15.44 -11.13
CA VAL A 136 -10.36 -14.78 -9.84
C VAL A 136 -9.46 -13.58 -10.07
N GLU A 137 -10.06 -12.39 -10.10
CA GLU A 137 -9.27 -11.17 -10.06
C GLU A 137 -8.56 -11.23 -8.70
N GLU A 138 -7.26 -11.49 -8.73
CA GLU A 138 -6.43 -11.39 -7.53
C GLU A 138 -6.55 -9.94 -7.05
N GLU A 139 -6.99 -9.74 -5.81
CA GLU A 139 -7.05 -8.42 -5.20
C GLU A 139 -5.64 -7.82 -5.21
N GLU A 140 -5.47 -6.68 -5.88
CA GLU A 140 -4.18 -6.00 -5.94
C GLU A 140 -3.86 -5.41 -4.55
N VAL A 141 -2.76 -5.86 -3.95
CA VAL A 141 -2.34 -5.43 -2.61
C VAL A 141 -1.45 -4.20 -2.70
N VAL A 142 -1.70 -3.21 -1.85
CA VAL A 142 -0.83 -2.05 -1.63
C VAL A 142 -0.36 -2.07 -0.18
N VAL A 143 0.92 -1.78 0.04
CA VAL A 143 1.47 -1.63 1.40
C VAL A 143 1.77 -0.17 1.68
N ILE A 144 1.26 0.32 2.81
CA ILE A 144 1.62 1.63 3.36
C ILE A 144 2.33 1.41 4.70
N ILE A 145 3.56 1.88 4.81
CA ILE A 145 4.43 1.71 5.99
C ILE A 145 4.91 3.07 6.50
N ASP A 146 4.85 3.28 7.82
CA ASP A 146 5.37 4.51 8.42
C ASP A 146 6.89 4.45 8.66
N GLY A 147 7.52 5.61 8.86
CA GLY A 147 8.96 5.70 9.05
C GLY A 147 9.48 4.90 10.24
N ALA A 148 8.73 4.80 11.35
CA ALA A 148 9.14 4.02 12.52
C ALA A 148 9.16 2.52 12.21
N SER A 149 8.12 2.01 11.56
CA SER A 149 8.03 0.61 11.15
C SER A 149 9.02 0.28 10.04
N LEU A 150 9.25 1.23 9.12
CA LEU A 150 10.20 1.07 8.02
C LEU A 150 11.62 0.84 8.52
N HIS A 151 12.01 1.49 9.62
CA HIS A 151 13.32 1.26 10.24
C HIS A 151 13.51 -0.22 10.61
N HIS A 152 12.55 -0.83 11.32
CA HIS A 152 12.59 -2.26 11.63
C HIS A 152 12.47 -3.15 10.38
N ALA A 153 11.64 -2.76 9.41
CA ALA A 153 11.48 -3.52 8.17
C ALA A 153 12.78 -3.58 7.35
N ILE A 154 13.56 -2.50 7.33
CA ILE A 154 14.85 -2.43 6.62
C ILE A 154 15.97 -3.09 7.41
N GLU A 155 16.07 -2.83 8.72
CA GLU A 155 17.21 -3.31 9.52
C GLU A 155 17.07 -4.77 9.95
N ASP A 156 15.90 -5.13 10.47
CA ASP A 156 15.70 -6.44 11.11
C ASP A 156 15.06 -7.46 10.15
N HIS A 157 14.19 -7.00 9.24
CA HIS A 157 13.30 -7.87 8.45
C HIS A 157 13.37 -7.65 6.94
N SER A 158 14.53 -7.21 6.44
CA SER A 158 14.69 -6.79 5.04
C SER A 158 14.24 -7.82 4.01
N ASP A 159 14.52 -9.10 4.23
CA ASP A 159 14.15 -10.16 3.29
C ASP A 159 12.64 -10.37 3.21
N VAL A 160 11.96 -10.34 4.35
CA VAL A 160 10.49 -10.46 4.42
C VAL A 160 9.84 -9.22 3.80
N PHE A 161 10.33 -8.03 4.15
CA PHE A 161 9.82 -6.78 3.58
C PHE A 161 9.98 -6.76 2.06
N MET A 162 11.14 -7.17 1.54
CA MET A 162 11.38 -7.23 0.12
C MET A 162 10.54 -8.31 -0.58
N ALA A 163 10.35 -9.48 0.04
CA ALA A 163 9.47 -10.53 -0.49
C ALA A 163 8.01 -10.08 -0.57
N LEU A 164 7.51 -9.41 0.47
CA LEU A 164 6.18 -8.82 0.46
C LEU A 164 6.09 -7.76 -0.64
N SER A 165 7.09 -6.87 -0.72
CA SER A 165 7.10 -5.82 -1.71
C SER A 165 7.02 -6.36 -3.13
N ASP A 166 7.61 -7.51 -3.45
CA ASP A 166 7.54 -8.10 -4.79
C ASP A 166 6.10 -8.41 -5.21
N HIS A 167 5.25 -8.78 -4.26
CA HIS A 167 3.87 -9.19 -4.49
C HIS A 167 2.86 -8.04 -4.33
N THR A 168 3.30 -6.86 -3.91
CA THR A 168 2.43 -5.67 -3.89
C THR A 168 2.47 -4.94 -5.22
N LYS A 169 1.38 -4.24 -5.53
CA LYS A 169 1.33 -3.37 -6.71
C LYS A 169 2.13 -2.10 -6.51
N VAL A 170 2.05 -1.54 -5.31
CA VAL A 170 2.68 -0.27 -4.90
C VAL A 170 3.10 -0.38 -3.43
N VAL A 171 4.21 0.29 -3.09
CA VAL A 171 4.60 0.54 -1.71
C VAL A 171 4.64 2.05 -1.46
N ILE A 172 3.99 2.51 -0.40
CA ILE A 172 4.03 3.90 0.06
C ILE A 172 4.70 3.93 1.44
N CYS A 173 5.83 4.62 1.53
CA CYS A 173 6.48 4.90 2.81
C CYS A 173 6.16 6.35 3.21
N CYS A 174 5.46 6.53 4.33
CA CYS A 174 5.09 7.84 4.86
C CYS A 174 5.89 8.20 6.11
N HIS A 175 5.99 9.49 6.42
CA HIS A 175 6.80 9.99 7.55
C HIS A 175 8.27 9.53 7.50
N VAL A 176 8.85 9.41 6.30
CA VAL A 176 10.24 8.97 6.14
C VAL A 176 11.21 10.15 6.14
N THR A 177 12.36 9.94 6.79
CA THR A 177 13.49 10.88 6.78
C THR A 177 14.28 10.81 5.46
N PRO A 178 15.05 11.86 5.10
CA PRO A 178 15.95 11.81 3.93
C PRO A 178 16.86 10.58 3.90
N LEU A 179 17.43 10.20 5.05
CA LEU A 179 18.27 9.02 5.17
C LEU A 179 17.48 7.73 4.88
N GLN A 180 16.27 7.59 5.42
CA GLN A 180 15.44 6.41 5.16
C GLN A 180 15.08 6.28 3.68
N LYS A 181 14.84 7.39 2.96
CA LYS A 181 14.61 7.35 1.52
C LYS A 181 15.78 6.70 0.77
N ALA A 182 17.01 7.11 1.11
CA ALA A 182 18.23 6.56 0.53
C ALA A 182 18.41 5.07 0.87
N LEU A 183 18.17 4.69 2.13
CA LEU A 183 18.24 3.30 2.58
C LEU A 183 17.26 2.38 1.83
N VAL A 184 16.03 2.85 1.53
CA VAL A 184 15.07 2.08 0.73
C VAL A 184 15.61 1.83 -0.68
N VAL A 185 16.09 2.88 -1.36
CA VAL A 185 16.62 2.75 -2.73
C VAL A 185 17.81 1.79 -2.76
N ARG A 186 18.72 1.93 -1.81
CA ARG A 186 19.87 1.05 -1.66
C ARG A 186 19.46 -0.40 -1.42
N LEU A 187 18.51 -0.64 -0.51
CA LEU A 187 17.99 -1.98 -0.20
C LEU A 187 17.41 -2.65 -1.45
N VAL A 188 16.55 -1.94 -2.20
CA VAL A 188 15.93 -2.47 -3.42
C VAL A 188 17.00 -2.83 -4.45
N ARG A 189 17.97 -1.92 -4.68
CA ARG A 189 19.08 -2.15 -5.62
C ARG A 189 19.91 -3.37 -5.24
N GLU A 190 20.31 -3.48 -3.98
CA GLU A 190 21.16 -4.57 -3.50
C GLU A 190 20.43 -5.93 -3.49
N LYS A 191 19.19 -5.99 -3.00
CA LYS A 191 18.42 -7.24 -2.88
C LYS A 191 17.79 -7.72 -4.18
N ARG A 192 17.61 -6.85 -5.18
CA ARG A 192 17.01 -7.23 -6.48
C ARG A 192 17.97 -7.17 -7.65
N LYS A 193 19.17 -6.58 -7.47
CA LYS A 193 20.13 -6.34 -8.57
C LYS A 193 19.45 -5.67 -9.77
N ALA A 194 18.49 -4.80 -9.49
CA ALA A 194 17.69 -4.11 -10.48
C ALA A 194 18.13 -2.65 -10.60
N MET A 195 17.91 -2.06 -11.78
CA MET A 195 18.08 -0.64 -11.96
C MET A 195 16.97 0.09 -11.20
N THR A 196 17.36 1.07 -10.37
CA THR A 196 16.44 1.94 -9.66
C THR A 196 16.43 3.33 -10.30
N LEU A 197 15.26 3.96 -10.33
CA LEU A 197 15.11 5.37 -10.71
C LEU A 197 14.53 6.12 -9.53
N ALA A 198 15.22 7.16 -9.07
CA ALA A 198 14.77 8.03 -8.01
C ALA A 198 14.46 9.42 -8.58
N ILE A 199 13.28 9.96 -8.24
CA ILE A 199 12.83 11.29 -8.65
C ILE A 199 12.43 12.05 -7.40
N GLY A 200 12.91 13.29 -7.29
CA GLY A 200 12.60 14.22 -6.20
C GLY A 200 12.98 15.64 -6.60
N ASP A 201 12.37 16.63 -5.96
CA ASP A 201 12.48 18.05 -6.32
C ASP A 201 13.19 18.90 -5.24
N GLY A 202 13.46 18.31 -4.07
CA GLY A 202 14.02 19.02 -2.92
C GLY A 202 15.35 18.48 -2.40
N GLY A 203 16.00 19.25 -1.52
CA GLY A 203 17.24 18.85 -0.83
C GLY A 203 17.10 17.55 -0.02
N ASN A 204 15.88 17.21 0.38
CA ASN A 204 15.56 15.97 1.10
C ASN A 204 15.70 14.69 0.26
N ASP A 205 15.78 14.83 -1.06
CA ASP A 205 15.83 13.69 -1.99
C ASP A 205 17.22 13.48 -2.58
N VAL A 206 18.19 14.35 -2.28
CA VAL A 206 19.54 14.31 -2.86
C VAL A 206 20.23 12.98 -2.61
N SER A 207 20.22 12.49 -1.36
CA SER A 207 20.84 11.21 -1.00
C SER A 207 20.15 10.02 -1.69
N MET A 208 18.81 10.06 -1.78
CA MET A 208 18.04 9.03 -2.49
C MET A 208 18.37 8.98 -3.98
N ILE A 209 18.55 10.15 -4.62
CA ILE A 209 18.91 10.26 -6.04
C ILE A 209 20.34 9.77 -6.28
N GLN A 210 21.29 10.14 -5.41
CA GLN A 210 22.67 9.68 -5.50
C GLN A 210 22.77 8.15 -5.35
N ASP A 211 22.01 7.56 -4.42
CA ASP A 211 22.00 6.11 -4.18
C ASP A 211 21.27 5.32 -5.28
N ALA A 212 20.50 5.97 -6.16
CA ALA A 212 19.88 5.31 -7.32
C ALA A 212 20.85 5.15 -8.50
N LEU A 213 21.95 5.92 -8.52
CA LEU A 213 22.95 5.83 -9.58
C LEU A 213 23.80 4.55 -9.43
N PRO A 214 24.23 3.93 -10.54
CA PRO A 214 25.05 2.72 -10.54
C PRO A 214 26.45 2.93 -9.95
#